data_AF-A0A914KGP9-F1
#
_entry.id   AF-A0A914KGP9-F1
#
_cell.length_a   1.000
_cell.length_b   1.000
_cell.length_c   1.000
_cell.angle_alpha   90.00
_cell.angle_beta   90.00
_cell.angle_gamma   90.00
#
_symmetry.space_group_name_H-M   'P 1'
#
loop_
_entity.id
_entity.type
_entity.pdbx_description
1 polymer ?
#
loop_
_entity_poly.entity_id
_entity_poly.type
_entity_poly.pdbx_seq_one_letter_code
_entity_poly.pdbx_strand_id
1 'polypeptide(L)'
;MAPITEEISFRACSVPLLAHCLGNNLTIFVAPISFSFSHIHHLIEDRKRGISLSSAFASRVFQMLYTYLFGLYATYIFFQTGNIISPIICHSICNNFGVPLIDDVELFKSKRIRILLYFLHFFGFLCWFVLCPYFLNNKFFV
;
A
#
# COMPACT_ATOMS: atom_id res chain seq x y z
N MET A 1 -4.96 14.44 -5.07
CA MET A 1 -3.60 14.84 -5.51
C MET A 1 -2.51 14.02 -4.83
N ALA A 2 -2.60 13.74 -3.53
CA ALA A 2 -1.58 13.01 -2.77
C ALA A 2 -1.05 11.71 -3.44
N PRO A 3 -1.89 10.78 -3.95
CA PRO A 3 -1.39 9.56 -4.58
C PRO A 3 -0.51 9.81 -5.82
N ILE A 4 -0.85 10.82 -6.62
CA ILE A 4 -0.08 11.14 -7.84
C ILE A 4 1.30 11.66 -7.46
N THR A 5 1.36 12.62 -6.52
CA THR A 5 2.63 13.22 -6.09
C THR A 5 3.53 12.22 -5.38
N GLU A 6 2.94 11.33 -4.57
CA GLU A 6 3.69 10.28 -3.87
C GLU A 6 4.25 9.24 -4.83
N GLU A 7 3.45 8.75 -5.78
CA GLU A 7 3.95 7.78 -6.76
C GLU A 7 4.99 8.39 -7.70
N ILE A 8 4.85 9.65 -8.12
CA ILE A 8 5.90 10.31 -8.90
C ILE A 8 7.21 10.36 -8.09
N SER A 9 7.15 10.83 -6.84
CA SER A 9 8.36 11.02 -6.01
C SER A 9 9.04 9.69 -5.67
N PHE A 10 8.27 8.72 -5.19
CA PHE A 10 8.82 7.45 -4.70
C PHE A 10 9.02 6.42 -5.81
N ARG A 11 8.17 6.38 -6.86
CA ARG A 11 8.28 5.38 -7.94
C ARG A 11 8.91 5.97 -9.18
N ALA A 12 8.42 7.08 -9.72
CA ALA A 12 8.99 7.59 -10.97
C ALA A 12 10.42 8.16 -10.80
N CYS A 13 10.73 8.76 -9.64
CA CYS A 13 12.04 9.36 -9.39
C CYS A 13 12.99 8.43 -8.61
N SER A 14 12.56 7.90 -7.45
CA SER A 14 13.48 7.19 -6.55
C SER A 14 13.79 5.75 -7.00
N VAL A 15 12.79 5.01 -7.51
CA VAL A 15 12.97 3.61 -7.91
C VAL A 15 13.98 3.43 -9.05
N PRO A 16 13.96 4.19 -10.17
CA PRO A 16 14.96 4.05 -11.24
C PRO A 16 16.40 4.30 -10.77
N LEU A 17 16.61 5.30 -9.91
CA LEU A 17 17.93 5.60 -9.34
C LEU A 17 18.42 4.45 -8.45
N LEU A 18 17.54 3.92 -7.59
CA LEU A 18 17.88 2.77 -6.76
C LEU A 18 18.10 1.50 -7.58
N ALA A 19 17.34 1.29 -8.66
CA ALA A 19 17.48 0.15 -9.57
C ALA A 19 18.82 0.17 -10.29
N HIS A 20 19.29 1.36 -10.69
CA HIS A 20 20.61 1.52 -11.28
C HIS A 20 21.75 1.11 -10.33
N CYS A 21 21.60 1.35 -9.02
CA CYS A 21 22.63 1.04 -8.02
C CYS A 21 22.53 -0.36 -7.42
N LEU A 22 21.32 -0.90 -7.26
CA LEU A 22 21.04 -2.10 -6.46
C LEU A 22 20.48 -3.27 -7.29
N GLY A 23 20.06 -3.01 -8.53
CA GLY A 23 19.31 -3.96 -9.35
C GLY A 23 17.83 -4.10 -8.95
N ASN A 24 16.98 -4.44 -9.91
CA ASN A 24 15.52 -4.45 -9.76
C ASN A 24 15.04 -5.28 -8.56
N ASN A 25 15.62 -6.46 -8.34
CA ASN A 25 15.21 -7.38 -7.28
C ASN A 25 15.36 -6.76 -5.90
N LEU A 26 16.52 -6.15 -5.61
CA LEU A 26 16.77 -5.53 -4.31
C LEU A 26 16.00 -4.21 -4.17
N THR A 27 15.84 -3.46 -5.26
CA THR A 27 15.06 -2.21 -5.26
C THR A 27 13.60 -2.42 -4.86
N ILE A 28 12.98 -3.54 -5.22
CA ILE A 28 11.60 -3.87 -4.80
C ILE A 28 11.48 -3.84 -3.27
N PHE A 29 12.48 -4.35 -2.54
CA PHE A 29 12.47 -4.42 -1.08
C PHE A 29 12.96 -3.14 -0.40
N VAL A 30 13.91 -2.44 -1.01
CA VAL A 30 14.57 -1.27 -0.40
C VAL A 30 13.82 0.04 -0.66
N ALA A 31 13.33 0.28 -1.87
CA ALA A 31 12.67 1.54 -2.22
C ALA A 31 11.45 1.87 -1.34
N PRO A 32 10.59 0.90 -0.94
CA PRO A 32 9.44 1.17 -0.08
C PRO A 32 9.79 1.62 1.34
N ILE A 33 11.03 1.44 1.80
CA ILE A 33 11.46 1.86 3.14
C ILE A 33 11.29 3.38 3.28
N SER A 34 11.80 4.17 2.33
CA SER A 34 11.67 5.64 2.39
C SER A 34 10.22 6.11 2.32
N PHE A 35 9.40 5.45 1.48
CA PHE A 35 7.96 5.72 1.38
C PHE A 35 7.24 5.47 2.71
N SER A 36 7.46 4.31 3.32
CA SER A 36 6.82 3.95 4.59
C SER A 36 7.26 4.86 5.74
N PHE A 37 8.56 5.15 5.86
CA PHE A 37 9.11 6.03 6.89
C PHE A 37 8.64 7.46 6.78
N SER A 38 8.29 7.93 5.57
CA SER A 38 7.76 9.28 5.39
C SER A 38 6.56 9.50 6.32
N HIS A 39 5.69 8.52 6.55
CA HIS A 39 4.49 8.63 7.38
C HIS A 39 4.73 8.91 8.88
N ILE A 40 5.98 8.75 9.36
CA ILE A 40 6.33 9.08 10.76
C ILE A 40 6.09 10.56 11.05
N HIS A 41 6.17 11.45 10.06
CA HIS A 41 5.92 12.88 10.27
C HIS A 41 4.50 13.18 10.81
N HIS A 42 3.51 12.32 10.53
CA HIS A 42 2.16 12.44 11.09
C HIS A 42 2.10 12.24 12.61
N LEU A 43 3.14 11.67 13.23
CA LEU A 43 3.24 11.59 14.69
C LEU A 43 3.14 12.99 15.34
N ILE A 44 3.72 14.01 14.70
CA ILE A 44 3.66 15.39 15.19
C ILE A 44 2.21 15.89 15.19
N GLU A 45 1.47 15.56 14.14
CA GLU A 45 0.06 15.95 14.00
C GLU A 45 -0.83 15.23 15.02
N ASP A 46 -0.62 13.93 15.23
CA ASP A 46 -1.33 13.16 16.26
C ASP A 46 -1.12 13.73 17.66
N ARG A 47 0.12 14.15 17.96
CA ARG A 47 0.45 14.79 19.24
C ARG A 47 -0.21 16.15 19.38
N LYS A 48 -0.30 16.95 18.31
CA LYS A 48 -1.05 18.21 18.29
C LYS A 48 -2.56 17.99 18.49
N ARG A 49 -3.10 16.86 18.04
CA ARG A 49 -4.50 16.44 18.26
C ARG A 49 -4.78 15.88 19.66
N GLY A 50 -3.77 15.84 20.54
CA GLY A 50 -3.91 15.37 21.92
C GLY A 50 -3.87 13.85 22.08
N ILE A 51 -3.53 13.09 21.04
CA ILE A 51 -3.40 11.63 21.12
C ILE A 51 -2.19 11.29 22.02
N SER A 52 -2.35 10.30 22.90
CA SER A 52 -1.27 9.83 23.77
C SER A 52 -0.07 9.35 22.94
N LEU A 53 1.16 9.58 23.42
CA LEU A 53 2.36 9.28 22.64
C LEU A 53 2.43 7.80 22.30
N SER A 54 2.08 6.93 23.26
CA SER A 54 2.06 5.48 23.05
C SER A 54 1.05 5.06 21.98
N SER A 55 -0.16 5.63 21.99
CA SER A 55 -1.19 5.28 21.00
C SER A 55 -0.83 5.81 19.61
N ALA A 56 -0.38 7.06 19.52
CA ALA A 56 0.05 7.66 18.26
C ALA A 56 1.21 6.89 17.65
N PHE A 57 2.22 6.54 18.47
CA PHE A 57 3.36 5.74 18.02
C PHE A 57 2.92 4.35 17.51
N ALA A 58 2.09 3.63 18.26
CA ALA A 58 1.57 2.32 17.84
C ALA A 58 0.82 2.40 16.50
N SER A 59 -0.06 3.39 16.34
CA SER A 59 -0.80 3.61 15.10
C SER A 59 0.13 3.94 13.91
N ARG A 60 1.19 4.72 14.12
CA ARG A 60 2.15 5.05 13.05
C ARG A 60 3.08 3.91 12.70
N VAL A 61 3.45 3.07 13.66
CA VAL A 61 4.19 1.81 13.37
C VAL A 61 3.32 0.88 12.53
N PHE A 62 2.05 0.70 12.92
CA PHE A 62 1.10 -0.06 12.09
C PHE A 62 0.98 0.55 10.69
N GLN A 63 0.90 1.88 10.61
CA GLN A 63 0.84 2.58 9.32
C GLN A 63 2.06 2.30 8.44
N MET A 64 3.25 2.39 9.02
CA MET A 64 4.50 2.13 8.32
C MET A 64 4.57 0.68 7.80
N LEU A 65 4.12 -0.29 8.59
CA LEU A 65 4.12 -1.70 8.16
C LEU A 65 3.20 -1.94 6.96
N TYR A 66 1.94 -1.47 7.02
CA TYR A 66 1.02 -1.70 5.90
C TYR A 66 1.42 -0.88 4.65
N THR A 67 1.93 0.34 4.83
CA THR A 67 2.40 1.17 3.70
C THR A 67 3.70 0.62 3.09
N TYR A 68 4.55 -0.04 3.87
CA TYR A 68 5.70 -0.78 3.38
C TYR A 68 5.26 -1.94 2.47
N LEU A 69 4.31 -2.77 2.94
CA LEU A 69 3.76 -3.89 2.14
C LEU A 69 3.08 -3.40 0.85
N PHE A 70 2.26 -2.35 0.94
CA PHE A 70 1.71 -1.69 -0.24
C PHE A 70 2.84 -1.22 -1.16
N GLY A 71 3.89 -0.65 -0.60
CA GLY A 71 4.99 -0.13 -1.37
C GLY A 71 5.79 -1.21 -2.10
N LEU A 72 5.99 -2.39 -1.50
CA LEU A 72 6.56 -3.57 -2.17
C LEU A 72 5.74 -3.90 -3.41
N TYR A 73 4.42 -3.99 -3.24
CA TYR A 73 3.49 -4.33 -4.32
C TYR A 73 3.45 -3.26 -5.43
N ALA A 74 3.40 -1.98 -5.07
CA ALA A 74 3.40 -0.88 -6.02
C ALA A 74 4.70 -0.82 -6.84
N THR A 75 5.86 -0.99 -6.18
CA THR A 75 7.16 -1.04 -6.87
C THR A 75 7.27 -2.26 -7.77
N TYR A 76 6.75 -3.40 -7.34
CA TYR A 76 6.70 -4.61 -8.16
C TYR A 76 5.84 -4.42 -9.40
N ILE A 77 4.62 -3.88 -9.26
CA ILE A 77 3.75 -3.53 -10.40
C ILE A 77 4.45 -2.55 -11.34
N PHE A 78 5.11 -1.51 -10.80
CA PHE A 78 5.80 -0.51 -11.62
C PHE A 78 6.84 -1.15 -12.55
N PHE A 79 7.66 -2.08 -12.04
CA PHE A 79 8.61 -2.81 -12.87
C PHE A 79 7.94 -3.73 -13.90
N GLN A 80 6.83 -4.36 -13.54
CA GLN A 80 6.10 -5.31 -14.40
C GLN A 80 5.34 -4.61 -15.54
N THR A 81 4.69 -3.50 -15.24
CA THR A 81 3.86 -2.77 -16.20
C THR A 81 4.66 -1.72 -16.98
N GLY A 82 5.82 -1.30 -16.47
CA GLY A 82 6.66 -0.28 -17.07
C GLY A 82 6.03 1.12 -17.10
N ASN A 83 4.96 1.35 -16.35
CA ASN A 83 4.27 2.63 -16.31
C ASN A 83 3.83 3.02 -14.89
N ILE A 84 3.75 4.33 -14.66
CA ILE A 84 3.37 4.90 -13.36
C ILE A 84 1.85 4.95 -13.12
N ILE A 85 1.05 4.75 -14.17
CA ILE A 85 -0.42 4.82 -14.07
C ILE A 85 -0.95 3.67 -13.20
N SER A 86 -0.41 2.47 -13.37
CA SER A 86 -0.82 1.29 -12.59
C SER A 86 -0.66 1.50 -11.06
N PRO A 87 0.52 1.88 -10.53
CA PRO A 87 0.64 2.14 -9.10
C PRO A 87 -0.19 3.35 -8.63
N ILE A 88 -0.37 4.40 -9.45
CA ILE A 88 -1.24 5.55 -9.09
C ILE A 88 -2.69 5.11 -8.88
N ILE A 89 -3.23 4.28 -9.78
CA ILE A 89 -4.59 3.77 -9.66
C ILE A 89 -4.71 2.88 -8.41
N CYS A 90 -3.75 1.97 -8.21
CA CYS A 90 -3.71 1.11 -7.04
C CYS A 90 -3.68 1.92 -5.73
N HIS A 91 -2.79 2.90 -5.65
CA HIS A 91 -2.69 3.81 -4.52
C HIS A 91 -4.01 4.56 -4.29
N SER A 92 -4.58 5.13 -5.34
CA SER A 92 -5.83 5.89 -5.23
C SER A 92 -6.98 5.02 -4.71
N ILE A 93 -7.07 3.77 -5.15
CA ILE A 93 -8.05 2.80 -4.65
C ILE A 93 -7.78 2.50 -3.17
N CYS A 94 -6.55 2.11 -2.81
CA CYS A 94 -6.18 1.81 -1.42
C CYS A 94 -6.41 2.98 -0.46
N ASN A 95 -6.16 4.22 -0.89
CA ASN A 95 -6.38 5.40 -0.06
C ASN A 95 -7.88 5.74 0.11
N ASN A 96 -8.74 5.37 -0.83
CA ASN A 96 -10.18 5.55 -0.70
C ASN A 96 -10.82 4.49 0.22
N PHE A 97 -10.38 3.23 0.13
CA PHE A 97 -10.96 2.13 0.92
C PHE A 97 -10.28 1.95 2.28
N GLY A 98 -9.01 2.32 2.41
CA GLY A 98 -8.23 2.12 3.63
C GLY A 98 -7.98 0.65 3.94
N VAL A 99 -7.53 0.40 5.16
CA VAL A 99 -7.46 -0.95 5.72
C VAL A 99 -8.85 -1.36 6.21
N PRO A 100 -9.27 -2.62 5.98
CA PRO A 100 -10.56 -3.08 6.47
C PRO A 100 -10.54 -3.19 8.00
N LEU A 101 -11.20 -2.27 8.67
CA LEU A 101 -11.42 -2.33 10.11
C LEU A 101 -12.58 -3.28 10.37
N ILE A 102 -12.28 -4.46 10.95
CA ILE A 102 -13.29 -5.48 11.28
C ILE A 102 -14.35 -4.88 12.22
N ASP A 103 -13.94 -3.98 13.12
CA ASP A 103 -14.82 -3.27 14.03
C ASP A 103 -15.88 -2.45 13.28
N ASP A 104 -15.52 -1.80 12.16
CA ASP A 104 -16.45 -1.01 11.35
C ASP A 104 -17.49 -1.90 10.65
N VAL A 105 -17.12 -3.11 10.27
CA VAL A 105 -18.05 -4.09 9.69
C VAL A 105 -19.08 -4.53 10.72
N GLU A 106 -18.68 -4.69 11.99
CA GLU A 106 -19.60 -5.08 13.07
C GLU A 106 -20.59 -3.98 13.49
N LEU A 107 -20.33 -2.71 13.15
CA LEU A 107 -21.29 -1.61 13.38
C LEU A 107 -22.57 -1.75 12.54
N PHE A 108 -22.55 -2.53 11.46
CA PHE A 108 -23.72 -2.73 10.60
C PHE A 108 -24.76 -3.65 11.27
N LYS A 109 -25.92 -3.07 11.63
CA LYS A 109 -27.04 -3.81 12.26
C LYS A 109 -27.52 -5.03 11.46
N SER A 110 -27.52 -4.94 10.13
CA SER A 110 -27.99 -6.02 9.25
C SER A 110 -26.96 -7.15 9.12
N LYS A 111 -27.32 -8.37 9.56
CA LYS A 111 -26.50 -9.58 9.36
C LYS A 111 -26.19 -9.85 7.89
N ARG A 112 -27.12 -9.54 6.96
CA ARG A 112 -26.93 -9.74 5.52
C ARG A 112 -25.81 -8.87 4.97
N ILE A 113 -25.75 -7.60 5.39
CA ILE A 113 -24.72 -6.66 4.96
C ILE A 113 -23.35 -7.09 5.48
N ARG A 114 -23.25 -7.52 6.74
CA ARG A 114 -22.01 -8.05 7.31
C ARG A 114 -21.47 -9.26 6.55
N ILE A 115 -22.32 -10.25 6.29
CA ILE A 115 -21.95 -11.43 5.50
C ILE A 115 -21.48 -11.02 4.10
N LEU A 116 -22.19 -10.10 3.45
CA LEU A 116 -21.80 -9.60 2.12
C LEU A 116 -20.44 -8.89 2.16
N LEU A 117 -20.18 -8.04 3.15
CA LEU A 117 -18.90 -7.35 3.31
C LEU A 117 -17.76 -8.34 3.54
N TYR A 118 -17.92 -9.30 4.45
CA TYR A 118 -16.92 -10.35 4.66
C TYR A 118 -16.67 -11.18 3.40
N PHE A 119 -17.74 -11.55 2.69
CA PHE A 119 -17.65 -12.25 1.42
C PHE A 119 -16.87 -11.45 0.37
N LEU A 120 -17.18 -10.15 0.21
CA LEU A 120 -16.50 -9.27 -0.75
C LEU A 120 -15.01 -9.10 -0.44
N HIS A 121 -14.64 -8.97 0.84
CA HIS A 121 -13.23 -8.90 1.24
C HIS A 121 -12.50 -10.21 0.94
N PHE A 122 -13.09 -11.35 1.32
CA PHE A 122 -12.50 -12.65 1.06
C PHE A 122 -12.38 -12.94 -0.45
N PHE A 123 -13.44 -12.65 -1.21
CA PHE A 123 -13.46 -12.82 -2.65
C PHE A 123 -12.44 -11.91 -3.35
N GLY A 124 -12.36 -10.64 -2.96
CA GLY A 124 -11.36 -9.70 -3.48
C GLY A 124 -9.93 -10.15 -3.21
N PHE A 125 -9.65 -10.63 -1.99
CA PHE A 125 -8.35 -11.19 -1.63
C PHE A 125 -8.03 -12.44 -2.45
N LEU A 126 -9.00 -13.34 -2.65
CA LEU A 126 -8.82 -14.54 -3.47
C LEU A 126 -8.57 -14.20 -4.93
N CYS A 127 -9.33 -13.26 -5.50
CA CYS A 127 -9.12 -12.76 -6.85
C CYS A 127 -7.73 -12.15 -7.00
N TRP A 128 -7.29 -11.32 -6.05
CA TRP A 128 -5.93 -10.78 -6.06
C TRP A 128 -4.89 -11.90 -6.01
N PHE A 129 -5.02 -12.87 -5.10
CA PHE A 129 -4.08 -13.98 -4.95
C PHE A 129 -3.95 -14.84 -6.22
N VAL A 130 -5.06 -15.06 -6.94
CA VAL A 130 -5.07 -15.87 -8.17
C VAL A 130 -4.58 -15.06 -9.38
N LEU A 131 -5.04 -13.81 -9.52
CA LEU A 131 -4.73 -12.98 -10.69
C LEU A 131 -3.34 -12.36 -10.62
N CYS A 132 -2.83 -12.06 -9.43
CA CYS A 132 -1.52 -11.44 -9.23
C CYS A 132 -0.42 -12.28 -9.91
N PRO A 133 -0.24 -13.58 -9.63
CA PRO A 133 0.74 -14.40 -10.35
C PRO A 133 0.47 -14.50 -11.86
N TYR A 134 -0.79 -14.60 -12.27
CA TYR A 134 -1.16 -14.76 -13.69
C TYR A 134 -0.74 -13.56 -14.55
N PHE A 135 -1.01 -12.35 -14.07
CA PHE A 135 -0.61 -11.13 -14.79
C PHE A 135 0.89 -10.84 -14.69
N LEU A 136 1.58 -11.38 -13.68
CA LEU A 136 2.95 -10.99 -13.31
C LEU A 136 4.00 -12.05 -13.72
N ASN A 137 3.59 -13.26 -14.14
CA ASN A 137 4.49 -14.31 -14.63
C ASN A 137 5.04 -14.07 -16.05
N ASN A 138 4.49 -13.13 -16.81
CA ASN A 138 4.83 -12.99 -18.24
C ASN A 138 6.11 -12.19 -18.56
N LYS A 139 6.82 -11.61 -17.57
CA LYS A 139 7.92 -10.67 -17.87
C LYS A 139 9.18 -10.74 -17.01
N PHE A 140 9.32 -11.69 -16.09
CA PHE A 140 10.51 -11.80 -15.22
C PHE A 140 11.42 -13.02 -15.51
N PHE A 141 11.15 -13.77 -16.60
CA PHE A 141 11.99 -14.88 -17.06
C PHE A 141 12.56 -14.66 -18.49
N VAL A 142 12.97 -13.44 -18.82
CA VAL A 142 13.88 -13.18 -19.95
C VAL A 142 14.88 -12.12 -19.55
#